data_AF-A0A2N6FWL8-F1
#
_entry.id   AF-A0A2N6FWL8-F1
#
_cell.length_a   1.000
_cell.length_b   1.000
_cell.length_c   1.000
_cell.angle_alpha   90.00
_cell.angle_beta   90.00
_cell.angle_gamma   90.00
#
_symmetry.space_group_name_H-M   'P 1'
#
loop_
_entity.id
_entity.type
_entity.pdbx_description
1 polymer ?
#
loop_
_entity_poly.entity_id
_entity_poly.type
_entity_poly.pdbx_seq_one_letter_code
_entity_poly.pdbx_strand_id
1 'polypeptide(L)'
;MDIYQIIGFIGMLFIVYAYFLLQIKKYTITSFSYQVLNLVGAILLLISLFVHFNLGSFIIEVFWIIITLYGMYKNLKEIKNEKST
;
A
#
# COMPACT_ATOMS: atom_id res chain seq x y z
N MET A 1 22.73 2.85 -10.10
CA MET A 1 21.31 2.74 -9.72
C MET A 1 20.59 2.20 -10.93
N ASP A 2 20.09 0.97 -10.86
CA ASP A 2 19.33 0.39 -11.97
C ASP A 2 17.85 0.80 -11.89
N ILE A 3 17.11 0.48 -12.95
CA ILE A 3 15.69 0.83 -13.07
C ILE A 3 14.83 0.18 -11.98
N TYR A 4 15.20 -1.01 -11.50
CA TYR A 4 14.47 -1.73 -10.45
C TYR A 4 14.64 -1.06 -9.09
N GLN A 5 15.84 -0.59 -8.77
CA GLN A 5 16.09 0.23 -7.58
C GLN A 5 15.28 1.53 -7.62
N ILE A 6 15.23 2.22 -8.77
CA ILE A 6 14.42 3.44 -8.93
C ILE A 6 12.93 3.13 -8.68
N ILE A 7 12.41 2.04 -9.25
CA ILE A 7 11.04 1.56 -8.99
C ILE A 7 10.82 1.33 -7.49
N GLY A 8 11.77 0.67 -6.81
CA GLY A 8 11.73 0.46 -5.36
C GLY A 8 11.66 1.78 -4.58
N PHE A 9 12.46 2.79 -4.93
CA PHE A 9 12.39 4.11 -4.29
C PHE A 9 11.08 4.84 -4.54
N ILE A 10 10.50 4.74 -5.74
CA ILE A 10 9.17 5.30 -6.01
C ILE A 10 8.13 4.59 -5.14
N GLY A 11 8.21 3.27 -4.99
CA GLY A 11 7.36 2.49 -4.10
C GLY A 11 7.47 2.94 -2.63
N MET A 12 8.70 3.10 -2.14
CA MET A 12 8.99 3.64 -0.81
C MET A 12 8.36 5.03 -0.62
N LEU A 13 8.53 5.94 -1.59
CA LEU A 13 7.95 7.28 -1.51
C LEU A 13 6.43 7.25 -1.40
N PHE A 14 5.76 6.32 -2.09
CA PHE A 14 4.31 6.18 -2.01
C PHE A 14 3.86 5.72 -0.61
N ILE A 15 4.53 4.73 -0.02
CA ILE A 15 4.22 4.27 1.35
C ILE A 15 4.47 5.38 2.37
N VAL A 16 5.62 6.04 2.30
CA VAL A 16 5.96 7.14 3.22
C VAL A 16 4.98 8.30 3.07
N TYR A 17 4.60 8.65 1.83
CA TYR A 17 3.62 9.70 1.59
C TYR A 17 2.24 9.31 2.10
N ALA A 18 1.80 8.07 1.89
CA ALA A 18 0.53 7.57 2.45
C ALA A 18 0.52 7.69 3.98
N TYR A 19 1.61 7.27 4.63
CA TYR A 19 1.77 7.39 6.07
C TYR A 19 1.79 8.84 6.54
N PHE A 20 2.47 9.73 5.81
CA PHE A 20 2.45 11.17 6.10
C PHE A 20 1.03 11.74 6.06
N LEU A 21 0.25 11.40 5.03
CA LEU A 21 -1.15 11.83 4.90
C LEU A 21 -2.04 11.31 6.03
N LEU A 22 -1.78 10.09 6.52
CA LEU A 22 -2.42 9.52 7.70
C LEU A 22 -2.01 10.29 8.96
N GLN A 23 -0.72 10.60 9.12
CA GLN A 23 -0.16 11.28 10.30
C GLN A 23 -0.70 12.71 10.46
N ILE A 24 -0.85 13.45 9.37
CA ILE A 24 -1.46 14.79 9.38
C ILE A 24 -3.00 14.75 9.46
N LYS A 25 -3.59 13.55 9.63
CA LYS A 25 -5.04 13.31 9.67
C LYS A 25 -5.80 13.79 8.43
N LYS A 26 -5.11 13.93 7.29
CA LYS A 26 -5.75 14.24 6.01
C LYS A 26 -6.51 13.03 5.48
N TYR A 27 -5.95 11.83 5.70
CA TYR A 27 -6.61 10.56 5.43
C TYR A 27 -6.72 9.72 6.71
N THR A 28 -7.67 8.79 6.69
CA THR A 28 -7.87 7.76 7.71
C THR A 28 -7.41 6.40 7.19
N ILE A 29 -7.28 5.42 8.07
CA ILE A 29 -6.98 4.01 7.68
C ILE A 29 -8.02 3.40 6.74
N THR A 30 -9.25 3.92 6.76
CA THR A 30 -10.33 3.51 5.86
C THR A 30 -10.29 4.27 4.53
N SER A 31 -9.59 5.41 4.44
CA SER A 31 -9.61 6.21 3.22
C SER A 31 -9.11 5.42 2.01
N PHE A 32 -9.92 5.40 0.94
CA PHE A 32 -9.61 4.66 -0.28
C PHE A 32 -8.26 5.09 -0.89
N SER A 33 -7.99 6.40 -0.94
CA SER A 33 -6.71 6.92 -1.44
C SER A 33 -5.50 6.46 -0.62
N TYR A 34 -5.64 6.35 0.71
CA TYR A 34 -4.57 5.82 1.58
C TYR A 34 -4.28 4.36 1.27
N GLN A 35 -5.33 3.55 1.10
CA GLN A 35 -5.19 2.12 0.78
C GLN A 35 -4.60 1.92 -0.62
N VAL A 36 -5.02 2.71 -1.62
CA VAL A 36 -4.46 2.66 -2.98
C VAL A 36 -2.98 3.03 -2.99
N LEU A 37 -2.58 4.10 -2.29
CA LEU A 37 -1.16 4.50 -2.23
C LEU A 37 -0.29 3.40 -1.61
N ASN A 38 -0.76 2.79 -0.51
CA ASN A 38 -0.07 1.66 0.11
C ASN A 38 0.05 0.45 -0.81
N LEU A 39 -1.05 0.10 -1.50
CA LEU A 39 -1.06 -1.04 -2.42
C LEU A 39 -0.08 -0.84 -3.58
N VAL A 40 -0.11 0.34 -4.21
CA VAL A 40 0.80 0.65 -5.32
C VAL A 40 2.25 0.69 -4.83
N GLY A 41 2.51 1.30 -3.67
CA GLY A 41 3.84 1.33 -3.07
C GLY A 41 4.41 -0.07 -2.81
N ALA A 42 3.62 -0.95 -2.22
CA ALA A 42 4.01 -2.33 -1.93
C ALA A 42 4.26 -3.16 -3.20
N ILE A 43 3.44 -2.98 -4.25
CA ILE A 43 3.65 -3.64 -5.55
C ILE A 43 4.96 -3.19 -6.20
N LEU A 44 5.28 -1.89 -6.18
CA LEU A 44 6.53 -1.37 -6.73
C LEU A 44 7.75 -1.90 -5.96
N LEU A 45 7.67 -1.97 -4.63
CA LEU A 45 8.72 -2.58 -3.81
C LEU A 45 8.90 -4.06 -4.13
N LEU A 46 7.82 -4.83 -4.28
CA LEU A 46 7.90 -6.23 -4.72
C LEU A 46 8.57 -6.37 -6.09
N ILE A 47 8.27 -5.51 -7.06
CA ILE A 47 8.93 -5.52 -8.37
C ILE A 47 10.44 -5.32 -8.23
N SER A 48 10.88 -4.39 -7.38
CA SER A 48 12.30 -4.20 -7.08
C SER A 48 12.92 -5.44 -6.43
N LEU A 49 12.19 -6.10 -5.53
CA LEU A 49 12.65 -7.26 -4.78
C LEU A 49 12.75 -8.53 -5.63
N PHE A 50 12.10 -8.62 -6.79
CA PHE A 50 12.34 -9.74 -7.72
C PHE A 50 13.75 -9.70 -8.34
N VAL A 51 14.39 -8.52 -8.39
CA VAL A 51 15.75 -8.36 -8.92
C VAL A 51 16.77 -8.26 -7.80
N HIS A 52 16.49 -7.46 -6.78
CA HIS A 52 17.34 -7.29 -5.60
C HIS A 52 16.71 -7.98 -4.40
N PHE A 53 16.72 -9.31 -4.43
CA PHE A 53 15.95 -10.09 -3.48
C PHE A 53 16.42 -9.95 -2.04
N ASN A 54 15.47 -9.63 -1.18
CA ASN A 54 15.61 -9.67 0.27
C ASN A 54 14.38 -10.39 0.83
N LEU A 55 14.60 -11.54 1.46
CA LEU A 55 13.50 -12.37 1.95
C LEU A 55 12.63 -11.66 3.00
N GLY A 56 13.24 -10.92 3.92
CA GLY A 56 12.52 -10.19 4.96
C GLY A 56 11.64 -9.08 4.37
N SER A 57 12.21 -8.26 3.48
CA SER A 57 11.47 -7.23 2.75
C SER A 57 10.38 -7.82 1.86
N PHE A 58 10.65 -8.93 1.17
CA PHE A 58 9.64 -9.58 0.33
C PHE A 58 8.43 -10.04 1.14
N ILE A 59 8.66 -10.70 2.27
CA ILE A 59 7.59 -11.19 3.14
C ILE A 59 6.74 -10.05 3.69
N ILE A 60 7.35 -8.96 4.18
CA ILE A 60 6.58 -7.83 4.72
C ILE A 60 5.73 -7.15 3.64
N GLU A 61 6.23 -6.99 2.40
CA GLU A 61 5.44 -6.41 1.32
C GLU A 61 4.25 -7.30 0.93
N VAL A 62 4.43 -8.63 0.91
CA VAL A 62 3.32 -9.57 0.69
C VAL A 62 2.24 -9.41 1.77
N PHE A 63 2.63 -9.34 3.05
CA PHE A 63 1.68 -9.07 4.13
C PHE A 63 1.01 -7.70 4.00
N TRP A 64 1.76 -6.68 3.58
CA TRP A 64 1.23 -5.33 3.37
C TRP A 64 0.11 -5.33 2.33
N ILE A 65 0.30 -6.02 1.21
CA ILE A 65 -0.70 -6.18 0.17
C ILE A 65 -1.93 -6.91 0.71
N ILE A 66 -1.77 -8.03 1.42
CA ILE A 66 -2.89 -8.80 1.99
C ILE A 66 -3.72 -7.93 2.94
N ILE A 67 -3.07 -7.25 3.88
CA ILE A 67 -3.74 -6.37 4.86
C ILE A 67 -4.46 -5.22 4.15
N THR A 68 -3.84 -4.62 3.14
CA THR A 68 -4.42 -3.53 2.37
C THR A 68 -5.66 -3.99 1.60
N LEU A 69 -5.59 -5.14 0.92
CA LEU A 69 -6.74 -5.73 0.21
C LEU A 69 -7.89 -6.08 1.15
N TYR A 70 -7.58 -6.63 2.33
CA TYR A 70 -8.60 -6.89 3.35
C TYR A 70 -9.28 -5.61 3.83
N GLY A 71 -8.51 -4.54 4.09
CA GLY A 71 -9.02 -3.22 4.46
C GLY A 71 -9.92 -2.61 3.38
N MET A 72 -9.55 -2.74 2.11
CA MET A 72 -10.35 -2.29 0.96
C MET A 72 -11.67 -3.05 0.87
N TYR A 73 -11.63 -4.38 0.95
CA TYR A 73 -12.83 -5.22 0.90
C TYR A 73 -13.81 -4.88 2.02
N LYS A 74 -13.31 -4.70 3.25
CA LYS A 74 -14.14 -4.34 4.40
C LYS A 74 -14.82 -2.98 4.19
N ASN A 75 -14.08 -1.97 3.75
CA ASN A 75 -14.64 -0.63 3.54
C ASN A 75 -15.71 -0.63 2.42
N LEU A 76 -15.45 -1.31 1.31
CA LEU A 76 -16.45 -1.45 0.23
C LEU A 76 -17.74 -2.11 0.71
N LYS A 77 -17.66 -3.09 1.62
CA LYS A 77 -18.83 -3.73 2.22
C LYS A 77 -19.60 -2.78 3.15
N GLU A 78 -18.90 -1.97 3.95
CA GLU A 78 -19.53 -0.98 4.84
C GLU A 78 -20.28 0.10 4.04
N ILE A 79 -19.66 0.67 3.00
CA ILE A 79 -20.30 1.66 2.11
C ILE A 79 -21.57 1.08 1.45
N LYS A 80 -21.54 -0.21 1.07
CA LYS A 80 -22.70 -0.87 0.45
C LYS A 80 -23.87 -1.03 1.43
N ASN A 81 -23.58 -1.31 2.70
CA ASN A 81 -24.61 -1.48 3.73
C ASN A 81 -25.26 -0.14 4.11
N GLU A 82 -24.50 0.96 4.17
CA GLU A 82 -25.04 2.30 4.42
C GLU A 82 -26.01 2.75 3.31
N LYS A 83 -25.71 2.45 2.04
CA LYS A 83 -26.59 2.80 0.91
C LYS A 83 -27.88 1.97 0.82
N SER A 84 -27.98 0.88 1.59
CA SER A 84 -29.12 -0.05 1.58
C SER A 84 -30.10 0.18 2.75
N THR A 85 -29.82 1.16 3.62
CA THR A 85 -30.64 1.54 4.79
C THR A 85 -31.23 2.92 4.55
#